data_AF-A0A1F2P7X6-F1
#
_entry.id   AF-A0A1F2P7X6-F1
#
_cell.length_a   1.000
_cell.length_b   1.000
_cell.length_c   1.000
_cell.angle_alpha   90.00
_cell.angle_beta   90.00
_cell.angle_gamma   90.00
#
_symmetry.space_group_name_H-M   'P 1'
#
loop_
_entity.id
_entity.type
_entity.pdbx_description
1 polymer ?
#
loop_
_entity_poly.entity_id
_entity_poly.type
_entity_poly.pdbx_seq_one_letter_code
_entity_poly.pdbx_strand_id
1 'polypeptide(L)' 'MRDEELGDELGRLENELIQERGISASGGAPTNPNAIGQIKKDIARIKTVQRERRGDNASL' A
#
# COMPACT_ATOMS: atom_id res chain seq x y z
N MET A 1 -4.98 -3.66 -14.39
CA MET A 1 -5.57 -2.91 -13.27
C MET A 1 -6.10 -1.58 -13.76
N ARG A 2 -7.40 -1.36 -13.63
CA ARG A 2 -8.06 -0.06 -13.76
C ARG A 2 -7.69 0.82 -12.57
N ASP A 3 -7.92 2.14 -12.67
CA ASP A 3 -7.57 3.08 -11.61
C ASP A 3 -8.36 2.81 -10.31
N GLU A 4 -9.61 2.37 -10.44
CA GLU A 4 -10.45 1.90 -9.32
C GLU A 4 -9.82 0.69 -8.62
N GLU A 5 -9.37 -0.31 -9.39
CA GLU A 5 -8.71 -1.52 -8.83
C GLU A 5 -7.39 -1.17 -8.10
N LEU A 6 -6.66 -0.15 -8.57
CA LEU A 6 -5.48 0.36 -7.86
C LEU A 6 -5.88 1.06 -6.55
N GLY A 7 -7.00 1.77 -6.53
CA GLY A 7 -7.55 2.42 -5.33
C GLY A 7 -7.97 1.39 -4.28
N ASP A 8 -8.72 0.37 -4.69
CA ASP A 8 -9.19 -0.70 -3.80
C ASP A 8 -8.01 -1.47 -3.18
N GLU A 9 -7.02 -1.83 -4.01
CA GLU A 9 -5.83 -2.52 -3.53
C GLU A 9 -4.97 -1.65 -2.60
N LEU A 10 -4.84 -0.36 -2.92
CA LEU A 10 -4.17 0.59 -2.03
C LEU A 10 -4.86 0.66 -0.66
N GLY A 11 -6.19 0.77 -0.64
CA GLY A 11 -6.96 0.80 0.62
C GLY A 11 -6.82 -0.49 1.41
N ARG A 12 -6.75 -1.65 0.73
CA ARG A 12 -6.51 -2.94 1.37
C ARG A 12 -5.14 -2.99 2.06
N LEU A 13 -4.08 -2.59 1.34
CA LEU A 13 -2.72 -2.58 1.88
C LEU A 13 -2.56 -1.57 3.02
N GLU A 14 -3.23 -0.41 2.96
CA GLU A 14 -3.21 0.58 4.04
C GLU A 14 -3.89 0.04 5.31
N ASN A 15 -4.99 -0.70 5.18
CA ASN A 15 -5.63 -1.39 6.32
C ASN A 15 -4.73 -2.48 6.91
N GLU A 16 -4.09 -3.29 6.08
CA GLU A 16 -3.15 -4.32 6.53
C GLU A 16 -1.96 -3.71 7.28
N LEU A 17 -1.43 -2.58 6.79
CA LEU A 17 -0.36 -1.85 7.47
C LEU A 17 -0.80 -1.35 8.86
N ILE A 18 -2.04 -0.88 9.01
CA ILE A 18 -2.58 -0.45 10.31
C ILE A 18 -2.65 -1.63 11.27
N GLN A 19 -3.13 -2.79 10.80
CA GLN A 19 -3.23 -3.99 11.61
C GLN A 19 -1.86 -4.48 12.12
N GLU A 20 -0.87 -4.61 11.22
CA GLU A 20 0.49 -5.04 11.57
C GLU A 20 1.18 -4.07 12.54
N ARG A 21 0.93 -2.77 12.39
CA ARG A 21 1.39 -1.75 13.35
C ARG A 21 0.70 -1.89 14.71
N GLY A 22 -0.59 -2.19 14.73
CA GLY A 22 -1.35 -2.45 15.96
C GLY A 22 -0.78 -3.63 16.75
N ILE A 23 -0.48 -4.73 16.06
CA ILE A 23 0.17 -5.91 16.65
C ILE A 23 1.53 -5.50 17.24
N SER A 24 2.38 -4.85 16.44
CA SER A 24 3.71 -4.41 16.87
C SER A 24 3.67 -3.47 18.09
N ALA A 25 2.73 -2.51 18.10
CA ALA A 25 2.58 -1.54 19.18
C ALA A 25 2.07 -2.17 20.49
N SER A 26 1.25 -3.22 20.40
CA SER A 26 0.79 -3.98 21.57
C SER A 26 1.88 -4.87 22.20
N GLY A 27 3.09 -4.90 21.62
CA GLY A 27 4.16 -5.81 22.02
C GLY A 27 4.00 -7.22 21.45
N GLY A 28 3.04 -7.43 20.55
CA GLY A 28 2.87 -8.68 19.81
C GLY A 28 3.93 -8.83 18.72
N ALA A 29 4.36 -10.05 18.47
CA ALA A 29 5.22 -10.35 17.33
C ALA A 29 4.36 -10.37 16.04
N PRO A 30 4.76 -9.63 14.99
CA PRO A 30 4.14 -9.75 13.67
C PRO A 30 4.19 -11.18 13.16
N THR A 31 3.17 -11.60 12.41
CA THR A 31 3.12 -12.93 11.77
C THR A 31 4.28 -13.13 10.79
N ASN A 32 4.77 -12.04 10.21
CA ASN A 32 5.98 -11.99 9.42
C ASN A 32 6.77 -10.72 9.80
N PRO A 33 8.02 -10.83 10.29
CA PRO A 33 8.81 -9.67 10.73
C PRO A 33 9.09 -8.66 9.60
N ASN A 34 8.99 -9.09 8.34
CA ASN A 34 9.18 -8.23 7.17
C ASN A 34 7.87 -7.65 6.61
N ALA A 35 6.70 -8.01 7.16
CA ALA A 35 5.39 -7.64 6.61
C ALA A 35 5.25 -6.12 6.41
N ILE A 36 5.50 -5.34 7.47
CA ILE A 36 5.43 -3.87 7.43
C ILE A 36 6.32 -3.29 6.32
N GLY A 37 7.53 -3.83 6.16
CA GLY A 37 8.46 -3.38 5.13
C GLY A 37 7.96 -3.68 3.72
N GLN A 38 7.37 -4.85 3.52
CA GLN A 38 6.84 -5.30 2.23
C GLN A 38 5.59 -4.49 1.84
N ILE A 39 4.62 -4.37 2.75
CA ILE A 39 3.37 -3.61 2.54
C ILE A 39 3.69 -2.16 2.15
N LYS A 40 4.65 -1.51 2.83
CA LYS A 40 5.08 -0.14 2.48
C LYS A 40 5.65 -0.03 1.06
N LYS A 41 6.42 -1.02 0.60
CA LYS A 41 6.98 -1.04 -0.76
C LYS A 41 5.87 -1.21 -1.80
N ASP A 42 4.89 -2.06 -1.50
CA ASP A 42 3.77 -2.33 -2.41
C ASP A 42 2.84 -1.11 -2.53
N ILE A 43 2.53 -0.45 -1.41
CA ILE A 43 1.85 0.87 -1.40
C ILE A 43 2.61 1.90 -2.25
N ALA A 44 3.93 1.99 -2.08
CA ALA A 44 4.75 2.94 -2.84
C ALA A 44 4.68 2.66 -4.35
N ARG A 45 4.72 1.38 -4.75
CA ARG A 45 4.60 0.98 -6.17
C ARG A 45 3.25 1.39 -6.75
N ILE A 46 2.15 1.16 -6.04
CA ILE A 46 0.80 1.57 -6.50
C ILE A 46 0.71 3.08 -6.65
N LYS A 47 1.20 3.84 -5.66
CA LYS A 47 1.21 5.32 -5.72
C LYS A 47 2.06 5.84 -6.88
N THR A 48 3.17 5.19 -7.21
CA THR A 48 3.97 5.51 -8.39
C THR A 48 3.17 5.31 -9.68
N VAL A 49 2.55 4.14 -9.86
CA VAL A 49 1.73 3.86 -11.06
C VAL A 49 0.57 4.84 -11.19
N GLN A 50 -0.13 5.16 -10.10
CA GLN A 50 -1.20 6.18 -10.10
C GLN A 50 -0.68 7.56 -10.51
N ARG A 51 0.53 7.94 -10.06
CA ARG A 51 1.15 9.22 -10.42
C ARG A 51 1.53 9.26 -11.89
N GLU A 52 2.14 8.20 -12.42
CA GLU A 52 2.52 8.09 -13.83
C GLU A 52 1.29 8.22 -14.73
N ARG A 53 0.21 7.48 -14.42
CA ARG A 53 -1.07 7.57 -15.17
C ARG A 53 -1.71 8.95 -15.13
N ARG A 54 -1.57 9.70 -14.03
CA ARG A 54 -2.04 11.09 -13.95
C ARG A 54 -1.17 12.05 -14.75
N GLY A 55 0.15 11.85 -14.76
CA GLY A 55 1.09 12.62 -15.57
C GLY A 55 0.85 12.41 -17.07
N ASP A 56 0.61 11.17 -17.48
CA ASP A 56 0.27 10.82 -18.87
C ASP A 56 -1.06 11.44 -19.29
N ASN A 57 -2.10 11.42 -18.43
CA ASN A 57 -3.39 12.04 -18.71
C ASN A 57 -3.38 13.58 -18.66
N ALA A 58 -2.45 14.20 -17.91
CA ALA A 58 -2.31 15.66 -17.86
C ALA A 58 -1.57 16.24 -19.08
N SER A 59 -1.02 15.37 -19.94
CA SER A 59 -0.24 15.73 -21.13
C SER A 59 -1.05 15.65 -22.44
N LEU A 60 -2.35 15.32 -22.35
CA LEU A 60 -3.32 15.23 -23.44
C LEU A 60 -4.42 16.28 -23.27
#